data_AF-A0AA95BZI6-F1
#
_entry.id   AF-A0AA95BZI6-F1
#
_cell.length_a   1.000
_cell.length_b   1.000
_cell.length_c   1.000
_cell.angle_alpha   90.00
_cell.angle_beta   90.00
_cell.angle_gamma   90.00
#
_symmetry.space_group_name_H-M   'P 1'
#
loop_
_entity.id
_entity.type
_entity.pdbx_description
1 polymer ?
#
loop_
_entity_poly.entity_id
_entity_poly.type
_entity_poly.pdbx_seq_one_letter_code
_entity_poly.pdbx_strand_id
1 'polypeptide(L)' 'MNRHEALQLINKLLDPEVAMDEKQRAAAQLSELIRILLPESDEEQK' A
#
# COMPACT_ATOMS: atom_id res chain seq x y z
N MET A 1 1.64 -3.94 -11.58
CA MET A 1 2.02 -2.65 -10.97
C MET A 1 3.53 -2.47 -11.11
N ASN A 2 3.98 -1.32 -11.61
CA ASN A 2 5.38 -0.97 -11.76
C ASN A 2 5.86 -0.03 -10.63
N ARG A 3 7.17 0.24 -10.55
CA ARG A 3 7.75 1.12 -9.52
C ARG A 3 7.10 2.51 -9.48
N HIS A 4 6.73 3.06 -10.63
CA HIS A 4 6.12 4.39 -10.70
C HIS A 4 4.73 4.41 -10.08
N GLU A 5 3.91 3.41 -10.37
CA GLU A 5 2.57 3.26 -9.78
C GLU A 5 2.64 3.08 -8.25
N ALA A 6 3.59 2.29 -7.74
CA ALA A 6 3.78 2.13 -6.30
C ALA A 6 4.14 3.46 -5.61
N LEU A 7 5.03 4.26 -6.22
CA LEU A 7 5.37 5.58 -5.71
C LEU A 7 4.18 6.55 -5.75
N GLN A 8 3.32 6.46 -6.76
CA GLN A 8 2.10 7.26 -6.80
C GLN A 8 1.13 6.91 -5.68
N LEU A 9 0.97 5.62 -5.34
CA LEU A 9 0.15 5.19 -4.21
C LEU A 9 0.71 5.71 -2.89
N ILE A 10 2.03 5.64 -2.70
CA ILE A 10 2.69 6.20 -1.51
C ILE A 10 2.47 7.72 -1.43
N ASN A 11 2.62 8.43 -2.55
CA ASN A 11 2.37 9.87 -2.58
C ASN A 11 0.93 10.21 -2.18
N LYS A 12 -0.07 9.46 -2.67
CA LYS A 12 -1.48 9.64 -2.30
C LYS A 12 -1.74 9.41 -0.81
N LEU A 13 -1.02 8.48 -0.18
CA LEU A 13 -1.13 8.22 1.25
C LEU A 13 -0.54 9.36 2.11
N LEU A 14 0.55 9.95 1.64
CA LEU A 14 1.27 11.02 2.35
C LEU A 14 0.67 12.41 2.10
N ASP A 15 -0.09 12.59 1.02
CA ASP A 15 -0.70 13.86 0.67
C ASP A 15 -1.86 14.20 1.63
N PRO A 16 -1.78 15.28 2.43
CA PRO A 16 -2.84 15.66 3.36
C PRO A 16 -4.13 16.10 2.67
N GLU A 17 -4.07 16.53 1.40
CA GLU A 17 -5.22 17.05 0.65
C GLU A 17 -6.05 15.95 -0.02
N VAL A 18 -5.50 14.74 -0.14
CA VAL A 18 -6.22 13.59 -0.72
C VAL A 18 -7.33 13.12 0.21
N ALA A 19 -8.53 12.90 -0.36
CA ALA A 19 -9.69 12.41 0.36
C ALA A 19 -9.43 11.06 1.04
N MET A 20 -10.01 10.86 2.22
CA MET A 20 -9.77 9.65 3.03
C MET A 20 -10.10 8.35 2.27
N ASP A 21 -11.18 8.33 1.49
CA ASP A 21 -11.58 7.17 0.69
C ASP A 21 -10.55 6.81 -0.40
N GLU A 22 -9.84 7.81 -0.94
CA GLU A 22 -8.75 7.59 -1.88
C GLU A 22 -7.49 7.09 -1.17
N LYS A 23 -7.20 7.60 0.02
CA LYS A 23 -6.12 7.07 0.87
C LYS A 23 -6.35 5.61 1.22
N GLN A 24 -7.56 5.25 1.63
CA GLN A 24 -7.91 3.87 1.96
C GLN A 24 -7.78 2.93 0.76
N ARG A 25 -8.23 3.36 -0.42
CA ARG A 25 -8.02 2.59 -1.65
C ARG A 25 -6.54 2.41 -1.99
N ALA A 26 -5.75 3.48 -1.89
CA ALA A 26 -4.31 3.40 -2.13
C ALA A 26 -3.61 2.49 -1.12
N ALA A 27 -4.01 2.52 0.15
CA ALA A 27 -3.49 1.65 1.21
C ALA A 27 -3.82 0.18 0.94
N ALA A 28 -5.05 -0.14 0.53
CA ALA A 28 -5.44 -1.50 0.19
C ALA A 28 -4.62 -2.07 -0.97
N GLN A 29 -4.47 -1.28 -2.04
CA GLN A 29 -3.66 -1.67 -3.20
C GLN A 29 -2.18 -1.87 -2.84
N LEU A 30 -1.63 -1.01 -1.98
CA LEU A 30 -0.25 -1.13 -1.53
C LEU A 30 -0.06 -2.32 -0.58
N SER A 31 -1.01 -2.59 0.31
CA SER A 31 -0.99 -3.74 1.23
C SER A 31 -1.01 -5.06 0.47
N GLU A 32 -1.85 -5.17 -0.56
CA GLU A 32 -1.87 -6.36 -1.42
C GLU A 32 -0.52 -6.58 -2.12
N LEU A 33 0.10 -5.51 -2.62
CA LEU A 33 1.45 -5.60 -3.20
C LEU A 33 2.47 -6.06 -2.16
N ILE A 34 2.46 -5.48 -0.96
CA ILE A 34 3.39 -5.85 0.12
C ILE A 34 3.23 -7.33 0.45
N ARG A 35 2.01 -7.84 0.60
CA ARG A 35 1.74 -9.26 0.86
C ARG A 35 2.33 -10.21 -0.20
N ILE A 36 2.37 -9.79 -1.46
CA ILE A 36 2.96 -10.59 -2.55
C ILE A 36 4.49 -10.55 -2.50
N LEU A 37 5.07 -9.38 -2.20
CA LEU A 37 6.53 -9.17 -2.20
C LEU A 37 7.21 -9.62 -0.91
N LEU A 38 6.52 -9.49 0.20
CA LEU A 38 6.90 -9.81 1.56
C LEU A 38 5.77 -10.68 2.13
N PRO A 39 5.70 -11.96 1.74
CA PRO A 39 4.76 -12.87 2.35
C PRO A 39 5.03 -12.89 3.86
N GLU A 40 3.95 -12.82 4.63
CA GLU A 40 4.00 -12.91 6.09
C GLU A 40 4.82 -14.16 6.45
N SER A 41 5.90 -13.97 7.21
CA SER A 41 6.68 -15.10 7.70
C SER A 41 5.85 -15.81 8.78
N ASP A 42 5.92 -17.14 8.84
CA ASP A 42 5.18 -17.97 9.82
C ASP A 42 5.40 -17.55 11.30
N GLU A 43 6.40 -16.69 11.57
CA GLU A 43 6.70 -16.14 12.89
C GLU A 43 5.75 -15.03 13.38
N GLU A 44 5.01 -14.35 12.48
CA GLU A 44 4.01 -13.33 12.88
C GLU A 44 2.65 -13.93 13.26
N GLN A 45 2.47 -15.25 13.10
CA GLN A 45 1.23 -15.97 13.45
C GLN A 45 1.25 -16.64 14.84
N LYS A 46 2.24 -16.33 15.70
CA LYS A 46 2.35 -16.86 17.07
C LYS A 46 1.93 -15.88 18.17
#